data_AF-A0A1F9N184-F1
#
_entry.id   AF-A0A1F9N184-F1
#
_cell.length_a   1.000
_cell.length_b   1.000
_cell.length_c   1.000
_cell.angle_alpha   90.00
_cell.angle_beta   90.00
_cell.angle_gamma   90.00
#
_symmetry.space_group_name_H-M   'P 1'
#
loop_
_entity.id
_entity.type
_entity.pdbx_description
1 polymer ?
#
loop_
_entity_poly.entity_id
_entity_poly.type
_entity_poly.pdbx_seq_one_letter_code
_entity_poly.pdbx_strand_id
1 'polypeptide(L)'
;MTDRVLTAFTPRCPNFEDAHQAQLWSDRTRTQLIELIGLEPQRDVITAQVQRVVPGTEFRIDVVRIEVFKGIFMSANVYVPSTSSPKIPLVMAPSACGTALWDTRVQRRAANLAMLGMTVVVSEGFCANGVRASLPESRRHVDYSRQMLGLQGSAFTAHIQEQVSTLNWALAQYENVDGDCHWR
;
A
#
# COMPACT_ATOMS: atom_id res chain seq x y z
N MET A 1 -12.44 -3.33 31.11
CA MET A 1 -13.24 -3.06 29.87
C MET A 1 -12.41 -3.13 28.60
N THR A 2 -11.09 -2.97 28.65
CA THR A 2 -10.14 -3.04 27.53
C THR A 2 -9.99 -4.43 26.89
N ASP A 3 -10.15 -5.52 27.65
CA ASP A 3 -9.98 -6.89 27.13
C ASP A 3 -11.06 -7.35 26.14
N ARG A 4 -12.28 -6.82 26.24
CA ARG A 4 -13.41 -7.20 25.36
C ARG A 4 -13.31 -6.63 23.95
N VAL A 5 -12.60 -5.51 23.78
CA VAL A 5 -12.44 -4.87 22.46
C VAL A 5 -11.38 -5.61 21.65
N LEU A 6 -10.27 -6.01 22.27
CA LEU A 6 -9.23 -6.80 21.59
C LEU A 6 -9.77 -8.16 21.11
N THR A 7 -10.56 -8.87 21.92
CA THR A 7 -11.17 -10.16 21.56
C THR A 7 -12.23 -10.08 20.45
N ALA A 8 -12.78 -8.90 20.18
CA ALA A 8 -13.75 -8.71 19.10
C ALA A 8 -13.08 -8.47 17.72
N PHE A 9 -11.82 -8.01 17.72
CA PHE A 9 -11.06 -7.71 16.50
C PHE A 9 -9.96 -8.72 16.17
N THR A 10 -9.59 -9.59 17.12
CA THR A 10 -8.85 -10.81 16.80
C THR A 10 -9.87 -11.93 16.56
N PRO A 11 -10.19 -12.31 15.30
CA PRO A 11 -10.88 -13.57 15.06
C PRO A 11 -10.12 -14.65 15.84
N ARG A 12 -10.82 -15.53 16.55
CA ARG A 12 -10.17 -16.64 17.26
C ARG A 12 -9.31 -17.35 16.22
N CYS A 13 -7.99 -17.21 16.32
CA CYS A 13 -7.09 -18.00 15.51
C CYS A 13 -7.51 -19.46 15.73
N PRO A 14 -7.65 -20.27 14.67
CA PRO A 14 -7.91 -21.68 14.86
C PRO A 14 -6.86 -22.22 15.84
N ASN A 15 -7.28 -23.07 16.78
CA ASN A 15 -6.33 -23.76 17.63
C ASN A 15 -5.60 -24.77 16.74
N PHE A 16 -4.34 -24.48 16.41
CA PHE A 16 -3.47 -25.38 15.68
C PHE A 16 -2.71 -26.24 16.69
N GLU A 17 -2.64 -27.55 16.43
CA GLU A 17 -1.90 -28.51 17.24
C GLU A 17 -0.38 -28.31 17.10
N ASP A 18 0.06 -27.82 15.93
CA ASP A 18 1.46 -27.48 15.65
C ASP A 18 1.62 -26.38 14.58
N ALA A 19 2.87 -25.97 14.35
CA ALA A 19 3.23 -24.94 13.37
C ALA A 19 2.96 -25.35 11.91
N HIS A 20 3.01 -26.65 11.60
CA HIS A 20 2.78 -27.14 10.25
C HIS A 20 1.30 -27.02 9.86
N GLN A 21 0.39 -27.33 10.78
CA GLN A 21 -1.05 -27.14 10.59
C GLN A 21 -1.41 -25.65 10.44
N ALA A 22 -0.77 -24.77 11.22
CA ALA A 22 -0.92 -23.33 11.09
C ALA A 22 -0.46 -22.83 9.70
N GLN A 23 0.67 -23.33 9.20
CA GLN A 23 1.20 -22.99 7.89
C GLN A 23 0.25 -23.43 6.76
N LEU A 24 -0.22 -24.69 6.78
CA LEU A 24 -1.17 -25.20 5.80
C LEU A 24 -2.48 -24.40 5.76
N TRP A 25 -2.97 -23.96 6.93
CA TRP A 25 -4.15 -23.12 7.00
C TRP A 25 -3.88 -21.71 6.45
N SER A 26 -2.73 -21.12 6.77
CA SER A 26 -2.30 -19.81 6.26
C SER A 26 -2.21 -19.82 4.73
N ASP A 27 -1.57 -20.83 4.16
CA ASP A 27 -1.37 -20.96 2.71
C ASP A 27 -2.70 -21.17 1.99
N ARG A 28 -3.56 -22.05 2.51
CA ARG A 28 -4.91 -22.25 1.96
C ARG A 28 -5.74 -20.98 2.01
N THR A 29 -5.73 -20.28 3.14
CA THR A 29 -6.49 -19.03 3.32
C THR A 29 -5.98 -17.95 2.38
N ARG A 30 -4.66 -17.84 2.20
CA ARG A 30 -4.04 -16.92 1.24
C ARG A 30 -4.48 -17.23 -0.20
N THR A 31 -4.39 -18.49 -0.63
CA THR A 31 -4.83 -18.92 -1.97
C THR A 31 -6.31 -18.61 -2.20
N GLN A 32 -7.18 -18.99 -1.26
CA GLN A 32 -8.61 -18.71 -1.34
C GLN A 32 -8.91 -17.22 -1.40
N LEU A 33 -8.21 -16.39 -0.62
CA LEU A 33 -8.40 -14.95 -0.64
C LEU A 33 -7.97 -14.35 -1.99
N ILE A 34 -6.81 -14.76 -2.52
CA ILE A 34 -6.30 -14.33 -3.83
C ILE A 34 -7.30 -14.67 -4.93
N GLU A 35 -7.81 -15.91 -4.95
CA GLU A 35 -8.81 -16.36 -5.93
C GLU A 35 -10.13 -15.60 -5.79
N LEU A 36 -10.63 -15.44 -4.55
CA LEU A 36 -11.91 -14.78 -4.28
C LEU A 36 -11.92 -13.32 -4.71
N ILE A 37 -10.84 -12.59 -4.43
CA ILE A 37 -10.76 -11.18 -4.78
C ILE A 37 -10.20 -10.97 -6.18
N GLY A 38 -9.65 -11.98 -6.84
CA GLY A 38 -9.01 -11.87 -8.15
C GLY A 38 -7.70 -11.06 -8.10
N LEU A 39 -6.91 -11.24 -7.04
CA LEU A 39 -5.65 -10.52 -6.88
C LEU A 39 -4.58 -11.10 -7.82
N GLU A 40 -3.77 -10.23 -8.40
CA GLU A 40 -2.58 -10.59 -9.18
C GLU A 40 -1.32 -10.15 -8.39
N PRO A 41 -0.69 -11.02 -7.58
CA PRO A 41 0.39 -10.63 -6.67
C PRO A 41 1.65 -10.09 -7.37
N GLN A 42 1.89 -10.54 -8.60
CA GLN A 42 3.08 -10.19 -9.40
C GLN A 42 2.79 -9.12 -10.44
N ARG A 43 1.63 -8.46 -10.36
CA ARG A 43 1.26 -7.44 -11.35
C ARG A 43 2.07 -6.17 -11.15
N ASP A 44 2.73 -5.73 -12.21
CA ASP A 44 3.43 -4.46 -12.24
C ASP A 44 2.48 -3.27 -12.50
N VAL A 45 2.97 -2.09 -12.16
CA VAL A 45 2.35 -0.83 -12.61
C VAL A 45 2.52 -0.68 -14.13
N ILE A 46 1.58 -0.03 -14.80
CA ILE A 46 1.70 0.31 -16.23
C ILE A 46 2.78 1.38 -16.40
N THR A 47 2.71 2.43 -15.58
CA THR A 47 3.70 3.50 -15.53
C THR A 47 3.85 4.01 -14.09
N ALA A 48 5.04 4.48 -13.74
CA ALA A 48 5.28 5.26 -12.54
C ALA A 48 6.32 6.33 -12.85
N GLN A 49 6.07 7.56 -12.38
CA GLN A 49 6.94 8.69 -12.63
C GLN A 49 7.08 9.54 -11.38
N VAL A 50 8.32 9.76 -10.95
CA VAL A 50 8.66 10.77 -9.94
C VAL A 50 8.42 12.15 -10.56
N GLN A 51 7.36 12.82 -10.12
CA GLN A 51 6.96 14.15 -10.58
C GLN A 51 7.80 15.25 -9.94
N ARG A 52 8.19 15.03 -8.68
CA ARG A 52 8.94 16.01 -7.88
C ARG A 52 9.75 15.30 -6.81
N VAL A 53 10.95 15.80 -6.54
CA VAL A 53 11.75 15.39 -5.38
C VAL A 53 11.79 16.56 -4.40
N VAL A 54 11.43 16.30 -3.14
CA VAL A 54 11.57 17.24 -2.04
C VAL A 54 12.81 16.85 -1.24
N PRO A 55 13.89 17.64 -1.28
CA PRO A 55 15.11 17.32 -0.56
C PRO A 55 14.92 17.48 0.96
N GLY A 56 15.68 16.70 1.72
CA GLY A 56 15.79 16.82 3.18
C GLY A 56 17.11 16.24 3.65
N THR A 57 17.51 16.56 4.89
CA THR A 57 18.80 16.13 5.45
C THR A 57 18.79 14.64 5.80
N GLU A 58 17.78 14.20 6.56
CA GLU A 58 17.66 12.81 7.05
C GLU A 58 16.99 11.87 6.04
N PHE A 59 16.15 12.42 5.16
CA PHE A 59 15.45 11.71 4.12
C PHE A 59 15.01 12.69 3.03
N ARG A 60 14.79 12.20 1.82
CA ARG A 60 14.09 12.94 0.76
C ARG A 60 12.69 12.36 0.55
N ILE A 61 11.82 13.13 -0.10
CA ILE A 61 10.49 12.66 -0.49
C ILE A 61 10.37 12.70 -2.01
N ASP A 62 10.16 11.54 -2.62
CA ASP A 62 9.80 11.42 -4.03
C ASP A 62 8.27 11.46 -4.15
N VAL A 63 7.73 12.46 -4.86
CA VAL A 63 6.30 12.56 -5.15
C VAL A 63 6.04 11.87 -6.48
N VAL A 64 5.26 10.80 -6.46
CA VAL A 64 5.13 9.84 -7.55
C VAL A 64 3.70 9.84 -8.07
N ARG A 65 3.55 9.80 -9.39
CA ARG A 65 2.30 9.48 -10.07
C ARG A 65 2.41 8.08 -10.67
N ILE A 66 1.44 7.23 -10.39
CA ILE A 66 1.46 5.81 -10.76
C ILE A 66 0.17 5.46 -11.50
N GLU A 67 0.29 4.76 -12.61
CA GLU A 67 -0.82 4.19 -13.36
C GLU A 67 -0.84 2.68 -13.16
N VAL A 68 -1.84 2.17 -12.43
CA VAL A 68 -1.97 0.73 -12.15
C VAL A 68 -2.92 0.06 -13.16
N PHE A 69 -3.98 0.77 -13.52
CA PHE A 69 -4.92 0.39 -14.57
C PHE A 69 -4.92 1.46 -15.65
N LYS A 70 -5.19 1.06 -16.90
CA LYS A 70 -5.10 1.95 -18.04
C LYS A 70 -6.03 3.16 -17.86
N GLY A 71 -5.46 4.36 -17.82
CA GLY A 71 -6.16 5.62 -17.60
C GLY A 71 -6.47 5.95 -16.13
N ILE A 72 -6.12 5.08 -15.18
CA ILE A 72 -6.38 5.27 -13.75
C ILE A 72 -5.06 5.50 -13.01
N PHE A 73 -4.93 6.71 -12.47
CA PHE A 73 -3.71 7.16 -11.81
C PHE A 73 -3.93 7.30 -10.31
N MET A 74 -2.96 6.91 -9.50
CA MET A 74 -2.83 7.24 -8.08
C MET A 74 -1.61 8.12 -7.85
N SER A 75 -1.63 8.85 -6.73
CA SER A 75 -0.42 9.52 -6.22
C SER A 75 0.16 8.75 -5.04
N ALA A 76 1.47 8.82 -4.87
CA ALA A 76 2.18 8.34 -3.70
C ALA A 76 3.32 9.29 -3.32
N ASN A 77 3.65 9.35 -2.03
CA ASN A 77 4.89 9.95 -1.55
C ASN A 77 5.79 8.82 -1.05
N VAL A 78 7.02 8.76 -1.55
CA VAL A 78 8.03 7.81 -1.07
C VAL A 78 9.06 8.57 -0.25
N TYR A 79 9.20 8.20 1.02
CA TYR A 79 10.20 8.73 1.91
C TYR A 79 11.44 7.84 1.82
N VAL A 80 12.52 8.40 1.29
CA VAL A 80 13.76 7.67 1.03
C VAL A 80 14.81 8.13 2.05
N PRO A 81 15.26 7.25 2.95
CA PRO A 81 16.19 7.61 4.00
C PRO A 81 17.56 7.97 3.42
N SER A 82 18.21 8.99 4.00
CA SER A 82 19.61 9.30 3.76
C SER A 82 20.48 8.33 4.53
N THR A 83 20.66 7.11 4.02
CA THR A 83 21.45 6.05 4.67
C THR A 83 22.41 5.39 3.70
N SER A 84 23.55 4.93 4.22
CA SER A 84 24.53 4.12 3.48
C SER A 84 24.29 2.61 3.61
N SER A 85 23.24 2.18 4.33
CA SER A 85 22.91 0.76 4.48
C SER A 85 22.62 0.14 3.10
N PRO A 86 23.26 -1.00 2.77
CA PRO A 86 23.06 -1.67 1.49
C PRO A 86 21.70 -2.39 1.39
N LYS A 87 21.07 -2.67 2.54
CA LYS A 87 19.75 -3.29 2.64
C LYS A 87 18.91 -2.52 3.66
N ILE A 88 17.73 -2.05 3.23
CA ILE A 88 16.77 -1.32 4.07
C ILE A 88 15.36 -1.88 3.92
N PRO A 89 14.56 -1.88 5.00
CA PRO A 89 13.16 -2.28 4.91
C PRO A 89 12.36 -1.33 4.03
N LEU A 90 11.38 -1.88 3.31
CA LEU A 90 10.34 -1.12 2.64
C LEU A 90 9.01 -1.29 3.39
N VAL A 91 8.38 -0.16 3.71
CA VAL A 91 7.09 -0.13 4.39
C VAL A 91 6.03 0.46 3.48
N MET A 92 5.01 -0.33 3.17
CA MET A 92 3.78 0.16 2.53
C MET A 92 2.82 0.69 3.60
N ALA A 93 2.51 1.98 3.54
CA ALA A 93 1.73 2.67 4.55
C ALA A 93 0.56 3.47 3.92
N PRO A 94 -0.47 2.78 3.39
CA PRO A 94 -1.60 3.45 2.74
C PRO A 94 -2.32 4.40 3.68
N SER A 95 -2.85 5.48 3.11
CA SER A 95 -3.66 6.43 3.87
C SER A 95 -5.02 5.82 4.24
N ALA A 96 -5.49 6.09 5.46
CA ALA A 96 -6.78 5.61 5.93
C ALA A 96 -7.93 6.46 5.34
N CYS A 97 -9.15 6.01 5.59
CA CYS A 97 -10.32 6.79 5.21
C CYS A 97 -10.37 8.14 5.93
N GLY A 98 -10.59 9.21 5.16
CA GLY A 98 -10.62 10.57 5.70
C GLY A 98 -9.25 11.25 5.84
N THR A 99 -8.15 10.58 5.48
CA THR A 99 -6.80 11.17 5.43
C THR A 99 -6.21 11.08 4.02
N ALA A 100 -5.18 11.87 3.74
CA ALA A 100 -4.53 11.91 2.43
C ALA A 100 -3.03 12.17 2.56
N LEU A 101 -2.32 12.24 1.43
CA LEU A 101 -0.88 12.51 1.38
C LEU A 101 -0.47 13.86 2.01
N TRP A 102 -1.39 14.81 2.09
CA TRP A 102 -1.19 16.12 2.72
C TRP A 102 -1.45 16.12 4.24
N ASP A 103 -1.97 15.02 4.81
CA ASP A 103 -2.29 14.94 6.24
C ASP A 103 -1.02 14.88 7.09
N THR A 104 -0.90 15.80 8.05
CA THR A 104 0.28 15.94 8.92
C THR A 104 0.58 14.68 9.72
N ARG A 105 -0.42 13.91 10.17
CA ARG A 105 -0.20 12.68 10.95
C ARG A 105 0.36 11.57 10.06
N VAL A 106 -0.15 11.47 8.83
CA VAL A 106 0.36 10.53 7.82
C VAL A 106 1.81 10.87 7.47
N GLN A 107 2.10 12.14 7.20
CA GLN A 107 3.45 12.61 6.89
C GLN A 107 4.43 12.39 8.03
N ARG A 108 4.04 12.72 9.27
CA ARG A 108 4.89 12.50 10.46
C ARG A 108 5.19 11.03 10.69
N ARG A 109 4.21 10.14 10.53
CA ARG A 109 4.42 8.69 10.65
C ARG A 109 5.46 8.20 9.64
N ALA A 110 5.32 8.61 8.37
CA ALA A 110 6.25 8.20 7.33
C ALA A 110 7.65 8.80 7.52
N ALA A 111 7.74 10.07 7.87
CA ALA A 111 9.01 10.73 8.22
C ALA A 111 9.71 10.04 9.38
N ASN A 112 8.99 9.67 10.45
CA ASN A 112 9.57 8.97 11.60
C ASN A 112 10.16 7.60 11.20
N LEU A 113 9.47 6.84 10.37
CA LEU A 113 9.99 5.56 9.87
C LEU A 113 11.18 5.74 8.93
N ALA A 114 11.18 6.80 8.11
CA ALA A 114 12.32 7.13 7.26
C ALA A 114 13.54 7.58 8.06
N MET A 115 13.37 8.37 9.12
CA MET A 115 14.46 8.71 10.05
C MET A 115 15.01 7.47 10.78
N LEU A 116 14.25 6.38 10.87
CA LEU A 116 14.72 5.08 11.37
C LEU A 116 15.41 4.23 10.28
N GLY A 117 15.65 4.77 9.09
CA GLY A 117 16.38 4.10 8.02
C GLY A 117 15.53 3.20 7.12
N MET A 118 14.21 3.37 7.10
CA MET A 118 13.30 2.59 6.23
C MET A 118 12.84 3.39 5.02
N THR A 119 12.70 2.76 3.86
CA THR A 119 11.95 3.38 2.76
C THR A 119 10.46 3.24 3.04
N VAL A 120 9.70 4.32 2.91
CA VAL A 120 8.26 4.30 3.23
C VAL A 120 7.45 4.82 2.07
N VAL A 121 6.54 3.99 1.56
CA VAL A 121 5.59 4.38 0.50
C VAL A 121 4.26 4.72 1.15
N VAL A 122 3.84 5.97 1.02
CA VAL A 122 2.50 6.43 1.39
C VAL A 122 1.70 6.63 0.13
N SER A 123 0.68 5.79 -0.07
CA SER A 123 -0.27 5.90 -1.17
C SER A 123 -1.56 6.61 -0.75
N GLU A 124 -2.28 7.14 -1.74
CA GLU A 124 -3.65 7.62 -1.54
C GLU A 124 -4.58 6.51 -1.03
N GLY A 125 -5.48 6.89 -0.12
CA GLY A 125 -6.41 5.97 0.53
C GLY A 125 -7.72 5.80 -0.23
N PHE A 126 -8.40 4.70 0.04
CA PHE A 126 -9.67 4.31 -0.60
C PHE A 126 -10.81 5.34 -0.47
N CYS A 127 -10.93 6.05 0.65
CA CYS A 127 -12.07 6.94 0.92
C CYS A 127 -11.77 8.45 0.80
N ALA A 128 -10.49 8.81 0.67
CA ALA A 128 -10.04 10.18 0.60
C ALA A 128 -9.10 10.25 -0.60
N ASN A 129 -9.77 10.38 -1.74
CA ASN A 129 -9.26 10.29 -3.10
C ASN A 129 -8.16 11.32 -3.46
N GLY A 130 -7.65 12.15 -2.54
CA GLY A 130 -6.59 13.11 -2.82
C GLY A 130 -6.83 13.92 -4.11
N VAL A 131 -5.92 13.85 -5.08
CA VAL A 131 -6.13 14.50 -6.41
C VAL A 131 -7.23 13.84 -7.26
N ARG A 132 -7.64 12.62 -6.97
CA ARG A 132 -8.84 11.99 -7.55
C ARG A 132 -10.15 12.61 -6.98
N ALA A 133 -10.08 13.41 -5.92
CA ALA A 133 -11.24 14.09 -5.32
C ALA A 133 -11.60 15.43 -5.99
N SER A 134 -10.74 15.99 -6.87
CA SER A 134 -10.98 17.29 -7.51
C SER A 134 -11.81 17.22 -8.80
N LEU A 135 -12.41 16.08 -9.12
CA LEU A 135 -13.33 15.96 -10.25
C LEU A 135 -14.68 16.63 -9.94
N PRO A 136 -15.32 17.31 -10.91
CA PRO A 136 -16.42 18.26 -10.68
C PRO A 136 -17.68 17.73 -9.95
N GLU A 137 -17.79 16.43 -9.68
CA GLU A 137 -18.96 15.79 -9.06
C GLU A 137 -18.63 14.90 -7.83
N SER A 138 -17.48 15.11 -7.17
CA SER A 138 -16.90 14.14 -6.22
C SER A 138 -17.78 13.74 -5.02
N ARG A 139 -18.44 12.58 -5.08
CA ARG A 139 -18.84 11.79 -3.90
C ARG A 139 -17.75 10.77 -3.60
N ARG A 140 -17.14 10.86 -2.41
CA ARG A 140 -15.90 10.17 -2.01
C ARG A 140 -15.84 8.66 -2.31
N HIS A 141 -16.96 7.94 -2.29
CA HIS A 141 -17.01 6.48 -2.52
C HIS A 141 -17.60 6.06 -3.87
N VAL A 142 -18.51 6.87 -4.43
CA VAL A 142 -19.24 6.52 -5.66
C VAL A 142 -18.36 6.75 -6.89
N ASP A 143 -17.49 7.76 -6.87
CA ASP A 143 -16.71 8.11 -8.06
C ASP A 143 -15.36 7.38 -8.17
N TYR A 144 -14.76 6.93 -7.05
CA TYR A 144 -13.65 5.96 -7.13
C TYR A 144 -14.16 4.68 -7.80
N SER A 145 -15.34 4.21 -7.37
CA SER A 145 -16.03 3.08 -8.02
C SER A 145 -16.37 3.37 -9.49
N ARG A 146 -16.66 4.63 -9.87
CA ARG A 146 -16.86 5.03 -11.28
C ARG A 146 -15.57 5.04 -12.11
N GLN A 147 -14.44 5.46 -11.55
CA GLN A 147 -13.14 5.33 -12.23
C GLN A 147 -12.78 3.86 -12.48
N MET A 148 -13.25 2.98 -11.59
CA MET A 148 -13.09 1.53 -11.72
C MET A 148 -14.18 0.87 -12.57
N LEU A 149 -15.14 1.61 -13.16
CA LEU A 149 -16.17 1.02 -14.04
C LEU A 149 -15.48 0.39 -15.26
N GLY A 150 -15.72 -0.92 -15.44
CA GLY A 150 -15.09 -1.73 -16.49
C GLY A 150 -13.89 -2.54 -16.03
N LEU A 151 -13.40 -2.34 -14.80
CA LEU A 151 -12.53 -3.30 -14.14
C LEU A 151 -13.34 -4.46 -13.57
N GLN A 152 -12.77 -5.66 -13.64
CA GLN A 152 -13.35 -6.82 -12.96
C GLN A 152 -13.07 -6.72 -11.45
N GLY A 153 -14.05 -7.12 -10.63
CA GLY A 153 -13.93 -7.17 -9.17
C GLY A 153 -14.54 -5.98 -8.45
N SER A 154 -14.27 -5.90 -7.14
CA SER A 154 -14.78 -4.84 -6.28
C SER A 154 -13.83 -3.63 -6.23
N ALA A 155 -14.32 -2.45 -5.85
CA ALA A 155 -13.45 -1.31 -5.59
C ALA A 155 -12.39 -1.62 -4.51
N PHE A 156 -12.72 -2.51 -3.57
CA PHE A 156 -11.77 -3.02 -2.58
C PHE A 156 -10.65 -3.85 -3.24
N THR A 157 -10.99 -4.81 -4.11
CA THR A 157 -10.02 -5.57 -4.91
C THR A 157 -9.07 -4.64 -5.63
N ALA A 158 -9.62 -3.69 -6.38
CA ALA A 158 -8.83 -2.78 -7.20
C ALA A 158 -7.88 -1.93 -6.33
N HIS A 159 -8.32 -1.49 -5.15
CA HIS A 159 -7.46 -0.78 -4.21
C HIS A 159 -6.32 -1.65 -3.67
N ILE A 160 -6.58 -2.90 -3.30
CA ILE A 160 -5.54 -3.84 -2.87
C ILE A 160 -4.54 -4.09 -4.02
N GLN A 161 -5.04 -4.25 -5.24
CA GLN A 161 -4.20 -4.39 -6.42
C GLN A 161 -3.30 -3.16 -6.66
N GLU A 162 -3.84 -1.95 -6.47
CA GLU A 162 -3.04 -0.71 -6.51
C GLU A 162 -1.90 -0.73 -5.50
N GLN A 163 -2.15 -1.20 -4.27
CA GLN A 163 -1.12 -1.29 -3.23
C GLN A 163 -0.04 -2.31 -3.58
N VAL A 164 -0.43 -3.50 -4.03
CA VAL A 164 0.48 -4.59 -4.40
C VAL A 164 1.36 -4.19 -5.58
N SER A 165 0.78 -3.65 -6.65
CA SER A 165 1.56 -3.22 -7.82
C SER A 165 2.50 -2.07 -7.49
N THR A 166 2.07 -1.13 -6.64
CA THR A 166 2.94 -0.04 -6.16
C THR A 166 4.10 -0.58 -5.31
N LEU A 167 3.86 -1.58 -4.48
CA LEU A 167 4.89 -2.23 -3.69
C LEU A 167 5.92 -2.92 -4.60
N ASN A 168 5.48 -3.70 -5.59
CA ASN A 168 6.34 -4.36 -6.56
C ASN A 168 7.22 -3.35 -7.33
N TRP A 169 6.60 -2.26 -7.79
CA TRP A 169 7.34 -1.17 -8.43
C TRP A 169 8.40 -0.56 -7.48
N ALA A 170 8.04 -0.27 -6.23
CA ALA A 170 8.97 0.32 -5.28
C ALA A 170 10.13 -0.64 -4.92
N LEU A 171 9.87 -1.94 -4.82
CA LEU A 171 10.90 -2.96 -4.64
C LEU A 171 11.92 -2.95 -5.80
N ALA A 172 11.44 -2.80 -7.04
CA ALA A 172 12.31 -2.74 -8.21
C ALA A 172 13.03 -1.38 -8.37
N GLN A 173 12.40 -0.29 -7.92
CA GLN A 173 12.88 1.08 -8.14
C GLN A 173 13.98 1.51 -7.15
N TYR A 174 13.93 1.02 -5.91
CA TYR A 174 14.83 1.46 -4.84
C TYR A 174 15.86 0.38 -4.53
N GLU A 175 17.04 0.51 -5.14
CA GLU A 175 18.12 -0.50 -5.16
C GLU A 175 18.56 -1.04 -3.79
N ASN A 176 18.46 -0.22 -2.75
CA ASN A 176 18.89 -0.60 -1.40
C ASN A 176 17.79 -1.32 -0.62
N VAL A 177 16.59 -1.49 -1.17
CA VAL A 177 15.50 -2.18 -0.47
C VAL A 177 15.77 -3.67 -0.45
N ASP A 178 15.61 -4.29 0.72
CA ASP A 178 15.73 -5.74 0.85
C ASP A 178 14.52 -6.43 0.19
N GLY A 179 14.73 -6.88 -1.05
CA GLY A 179 13.69 -7.40 -1.93
C GLY A 179 13.57 -8.92 -1.99
N ASP A 180 14.22 -9.68 -1.10
CA ASP A 180 14.12 -11.16 -1.06
C ASP A 180 12.74 -11.61 -0.53
N CYS A 181 11.68 -11.27 -1.27
CA CYS A 181 10.34 -11.78 -1.07
C CYS A 181 10.22 -13.16 -1.72
N HIS A 182 10.75 -14.19 -1.06
CA HIS A 182 10.40 -15.56 -1.38
C HIS A 182 8.98 -15.86 -0.89
N TRP A 183 7.97 -15.49 -1.68
CA TRP A 183 6.61 -16.01 -1.53
C TRP A 183 6.62 -17.47 -2.02
N ARG A 184 7.11 -18.39 -1.18
CA ARG A 184 6.92 -19.84 -1.38
C ARG A 184 5.67 -20.29 -0.64
#